data_AF-A0A928FU37-F1
#
_entry.id   AF-A0A928FU37-F1
#
_cell.length_a   1.000
_cell.length_b   1.000
_cell.length_c   1.000
_cell.angle_alpha   90.00
_cell.angle_beta   90.00
_cell.angle_gamma   90.00
#
_symmetry.space_group_name_H-M   'P 1'
#
loop_
_entity.id
_entity.type
_entity.pdbx_description
1 polymer ?
#
loop_
_entity_poly.entity_id
_entity_poly.type
_entity_poly.pdbx_seq_one_letter_code
_entity_poly.pdbx_strand_id
1 'polypeptide(L)'
;MKRMMLYFGSFNPIHRGHIALAEYVVEHDLCDEVALIVSPQSPYKATESLVPELNRFEMAEIACATSKYPESIRPSAIEFVLTRPSYTIDTLRYLTENFGSEMLFSILMGGDQIKALDGWKEYEKILEYPIFVYPRPNEKIERFLDRITVLNDAPLFDISATEIRRRILCGEETSTLLIPEVERYIREKGLWSPATQIATLTARIAENPQDHALYLERGKLHYRQNEWGSALNDFHQVLQIDPDHIEAKQFSEITREILEFRYKDIYNP
;
A
#
# COMPACT_ATOMS: atom_id res chain seq x y z
N MET A 1 -33.30 6.72 3.70
CA MET A 1 -32.14 6.27 2.90
C MET A 1 -30.98 6.05 3.85
N LYS A 2 -30.23 4.97 3.67
CA LYS A 2 -29.06 4.64 4.49
C LYS A 2 -27.84 5.44 4.01
N ARG A 3 -27.00 5.94 4.90
CA ARG A 3 -25.79 6.70 4.59
C ARG A 3 -24.61 5.74 4.45
N MET A 4 -24.09 5.61 3.24
CA MET A 4 -22.91 4.79 2.93
C MET A 4 -21.70 5.67 2.65
N MET A 5 -20.63 5.45 3.39
CA MET A 5 -19.35 6.12 3.18
C MET A 5 -18.40 5.21 2.40
N LEU A 6 -17.91 5.70 1.27
CA LEU A 6 -17.02 4.98 0.36
C LEU A 6 -15.57 5.33 0.70
N TYR A 7 -14.83 4.36 1.20
CA TYR A 7 -13.41 4.52 1.51
C TYR A 7 -12.55 3.84 0.45
N PHE A 8 -12.06 4.64 -0.50
CA PHE A 8 -11.28 4.16 -1.63
C PHE A 8 -9.82 3.90 -1.25
N GLY A 9 -9.27 2.77 -1.68
CA GLY A 9 -7.88 2.45 -1.40
C GLY A 9 -7.33 1.29 -2.21
N SER A 10 -6.00 1.30 -2.38
CA SER A 10 -5.29 0.12 -2.89
C SER A 10 -5.22 -0.99 -1.85
N PHE A 11 -5.21 -0.65 -0.55
CA PHE A 11 -5.13 -1.61 0.56
C PHE A 11 -4.04 -2.69 0.35
N ASN A 12 -2.78 -2.24 0.19
CA ASN A 12 -1.65 -3.07 -0.23
C ASN A 12 -0.49 -3.08 0.79
N PRO A 13 -0.68 -3.59 2.03
CA PRO A 13 -1.90 -4.21 2.59
C PRO A 13 -2.87 -3.21 3.25
N ILE A 14 -4.08 -3.67 3.57
CA ILE A 14 -4.91 -3.03 4.60
C ILE A 14 -4.19 -3.13 5.95
N HIS A 15 -4.41 -2.16 6.84
CA HIS A 15 -3.70 -2.09 8.12
C HIS A 15 -4.56 -1.41 9.19
N ARG A 16 -4.10 -1.43 10.44
CA ARG A 16 -4.87 -0.94 11.60
C ARG A 16 -5.38 0.49 11.42
N GLY A 17 -4.56 1.38 10.84
CA GLY A 17 -4.99 2.75 10.57
C GLY A 17 -6.20 2.87 9.62
N HIS A 18 -6.34 1.98 8.63
CA HIS A 18 -7.52 1.98 7.75
C HIS A 18 -8.77 1.57 8.52
N ILE A 19 -8.70 0.49 9.29
CA ILE A 19 -9.82 -0.01 10.08
C ILE A 19 -10.21 0.97 11.18
N ALA A 20 -9.24 1.52 11.90
CA ALA A 20 -9.51 2.48 12.96
C ALA A 20 -10.19 3.76 12.44
N LEU A 21 -9.85 4.21 11.24
CA LEU A 21 -10.55 5.33 10.60
C LEU A 21 -11.99 4.95 10.18
N ALA A 22 -12.19 3.75 9.63
CA ALA A 22 -13.52 3.25 9.30
C ALA A 22 -14.40 3.08 10.55
N GLU A 23 -13.84 2.57 11.65
CA GLU A 23 -14.51 2.49 12.95
C GLU A 23 -14.84 3.88 13.49
N TYR A 24 -13.92 4.84 13.38
CA TYR A 24 -14.13 6.21 13.85
C TYR A 24 -15.36 6.87 13.19
N VAL A 25 -15.50 6.76 11.86
CA VAL A 25 -16.63 7.42 11.16
C VAL A 25 -17.98 6.77 11.48
N VAL A 26 -18.00 5.48 11.78
CA VAL A 26 -19.21 4.77 12.26
C VAL A 26 -19.52 5.14 13.71
N GLU A 27 -18.51 5.13 14.58
CA GLU A 27 -18.64 5.44 16.02
C GLU A 27 -19.15 6.87 16.26
N HIS A 28 -18.83 7.80 15.36
CA HIS A 28 -19.24 9.21 15.44
C HIS A 28 -20.50 9.53 14.62
N ASP A 29 -21.26 8.51 14.19
CA ASP A 29 -22.53 8.68 13.46
C ASP A 29 -22.42 9.51 12.17
N LEU A 30 -21.25 9.49 11.51
CA LEU A 30 -21.04 10.17 10.24
C LEU A 30 -21.65 9.39 9.05
N CYS A 31 -21.82 8.08 9.21
CA CYS A 31 -22.46 7.18 8.27
C CYS A 31 -23.06 5.96 8.99
N ASP A 32 -23.96 5.25 8.31
CA ASP A 32 -24.55 4.01 8.83
C ASP A 32 -23.69 2.78 8.43
N GLU A 33 -23.01 2.86 7.28
CA GLU A 33 -22.12 1.83 6.73
C GLU A 33 -20.89 2.43 6.05
N VAL A 34 -19.77 1.71 6.11
CA VAL A 34 -18.53 1.99 5.38
C VAL A 34 -18.27 0.86 4.40
N ALA A 35 -18.10 1.20 3.13
CA ALA A 35 -17.61 0.29 2.10
C ALA A 35 -16.15 0.60 1.78
N LEU A 36 -15.25 -0.34 2.07
CA LEU A 36 -13.84 -0.23 1.65
C LEU A 36 -13.72 -0.65 0.19
N ILE A 37 -13.66 0.33 -0.71
CA ILE A 37 -13.62 0.11 -2.15
C ILE A 37 -12.19 -0.27 -2.53
N VAL A 38 -11.97 -1.56 -2.81
CA VAL A 38 -10.66 -2.09 -3.18
C VAL A 38 -10.38 -1.81 -4.64
N SER A 39 -9.51 -0.83 -4.91
CA SER A 39 -9.25 -0.42 -6.30
C SER A 39 -8.27 -1.37 -7.00
N PRO A 40 -8.62 -1.96 -8.16
CA PRO A 40 -7.74 -2.82 -8.94
C PRO A 40 -6.60 -2.04 -9.60
N GLN A 41 -6.90 -0.87 -10.16
CA GLN A 41 -5.91 -0.02 -10.85
C GLN A 41 -6.28 1.46 -10.72
N SER A 42 -5.63 2.19 -9.80
CA SER A 42 -5.81 3.63 -9.70
C SER A 42 -5.10 4.34 -10.86
N PRO A 43 -5.75 5.29 -11.56
CA PRO A 43 -5.11 6.07 -12.62
C PRO A 43 -4.07 7.08 -12.09
N TYR A 44 -4.07 7.35 -10.77
CA TYR A 44 -3.26 8.40 -10.14
C TYR A 44 -2.10 7.85 -9.31
N LYS A 45 -1.95 6.53 -9.24
CA LYS A 45 -0.81 5.89 -8.59
C LYS A 45 -0.06 5.09 -9.63
N ALA A 46 1.26 5.18 -9.60
CA ALA A 46 2.09 4.26 -10.37
C ALA A 46 1.69 2.83 -10.02
N THR A 47 1.67 1.95 -11.00
CA THR A 47 1.56 0.50 -10.81
C THR A 47 2.87 0.00 -10.18
N GLU A 48 3.22 0.49 -8.99
CA GLU A 48 4.05 -0.27 -8.06
C GLU A 48 3.43 -1.67 -7.94
N SER A 49 4.25 -2.69 -7.67
CA SER A 49 3.84 -4.11 -7.65
C SER A 49 2.71 -4.37 -6.65
N LEU A 50 1.48 -4.03 -7.03
CA LEU A 50 0.27 -4.37 -6.31
C LEU A 50 0.21 -5.88 -6.30
N VAL A 51 0.04 -6.47 -5.13
CA VAL A 51 -0.31 -7.88 -5.11
C VAL A 51 -1.68 -8.04 -5.78
N PRO A 52 -1.98 -9.23 -6.36
CA PRO A 52 -3.24 -9.46 -7.05
C PRO A 52 -4.43 -8.94 -6.24
N GLU A 53 -5.35 -8.27 -6.92
CA GLU A 53 -6.50 -7.58 -6.30
C GLU A 53 -7.35 -8.48 -5.40
N LEU A 54 -7.45 -9.77 -5.72
CA LEU A 54 -8.12 -10.77 -4.86
C LEU A 54 -7.43 -10.94 -3.51
N ASN A 55 -6.08 -10.98 -3.45
CA ASN A 55 -5.39 -11.04 -2.16
C ASN A 55 -5.64 -9.77 -1.32
N ARG A 56 -5.72 -8.61 -1.98
CA ARG A 56 -6.02 -7.33 -1.31
C ARG A 56 -7.44 -7.28 -0.77
N PHE A 57 -8.39 -7.82 -1.53
CA PHE A 57 -9.77 -7.99 -1.10
C PHE A 57 -9.90 -8.98 0.07
N GLU A 58 -9.27 -10.16 -0.01
CA GLU A 58 -9.26 -11.14 1.08
C GLU A 58 -8.66 -10.57 2.37
N MET A 59 -7.56 -9.82 2.28
CA MET A 59 -7.01 -9.11 3.45
C MET A 59 -8.00 -8.07 4.02
N ALA A 60 -8.73 -7.36 3.15
CA ALA A 60 -9.75 -6.41 3.57
C ALA A 60 -10.95 -7.10 4.24
N GLU A 61 -11.40 -8.26 3.73
CA GLU A 61 -12.44 -9.09 4.36
C GLU A 61 -12.03 -9.52 5.77
N ILE A 62 -10.82 -10.05 5.92
CA ILE A 62 -10.27 -10.46 7.22
C ILE A 62 -10.24 -9.27 8.18
N ALA A 63 -9.75 -8.12 7.74
CA ALA A 63 -9.65 -6.93 8.58
C ALA A 63 -11.02 -6.36 8.98
N CYS A 64 -12.01 -6.38 8.08
CA CYS A 64 -13.36 -5.90 8.37
C CYS A 64 -14.10 -6.83 9.34
N ALA A 65 -13.98 -8.15 9.13
CA ALA A 65 -14.60 -9.17 10.00
C ALA A 65 -14.07 -9.14 11.45
N THR A 66 -12.87 -8.60 11.65
CA THR A 66 -12.24 -8.44 12.97
C THR A 66 -12.35 -7.03 13.55
N SER A 67 -13.02 -6.10 12.85
CA SER A 67 -13.29 -4.76 13.34
C SER A 67 -14.33 -4.75 14.48
N LYS A 68 -14.49 -3.62 15.16
CA LYS A 68 -15.55 -3.39 16.15
C LYS A 68 -16.95 -3.42 15.56
N TYR A 69 -17.09 -3.15 14.25
CA TYR A 69 -18.37 -2.99 13.56
C TYR A 69 -18.44 -3.84 12.27
N PRO A 70 -18.32 -5.17 12.35
CA PRO A 70 -18.24 -6.05 11.17
C PRO A 70 -19.53 -6.06 10.33
N GLU A 71 -20.66 -5.67 10.91
CA GLU A 71 -21.93 -5.53 10.18
C GLU A 71 -22.04 -4.21 9.41
N SER A 72 -21.30 -3.17 9.85
CA SER A 72 -21.34 -1.83 9.24
C SER A 72 -20.12 -1.54 8.36
N ILE A 73 -19.01 -2.25 8.55
CA ILE A 73 -17.76 -2.04 7.82
C ILE A 73 -17.50 -3.27 6.97
N ARG A 74 -17.57 -3.12 5.64
CA ARG A 74 -17.39 -4.24 4.70
C ARG A 74 -16.49 -3.83 3.52
N PRO A 75 -15.68 -4.75 2.99
CA PRO A 75 -14.98 -4.49 1.74
C PRO A 75 -15.95 -4.58 0.56
N SER A 76 -15.59 -3.90 -0.53
CA SER A 76 -16.35 -3.93 -1.76
C SER A 76 -15.41 -4.14 -2.96
N ALA A 77 -15.75 -5.16 -3.75
CA ALA A 77 -15.09 -5.53 -4.99
C ALA A 77 -15.74 -4.86 -6.21
N ILE A 78 -16.55 -3.81 -6.02
CA ILE A 78 -17.34 -3.23 -7.11
C ILE A 78 -16.47 -2.77 -8.30
N GLU A 79 -15.28 -2.25 -8.03
CA GLU A 79 -14.38 -1.81 -9.09
C GLU A 79 -13.76 -2.96 -9.89
N PHE A 80 -13.90 -4.23 -9.47
CA PHE A 80 -13.37 -5.39 -10.20
C PHE A 80 -14.17 -5.68 -11.48
N VAL A 81 -15.45 -5.29 -11.51
CA VAL A 81 -16.34 -5.46 -12.67
C VAL A 81 -16.48 -4.19 -13.51
N LEU A 82 -15.93 -3.07 -13.05
CA LEU A 82 -15.94 -1.80 -13.79
C LEU A 82 -14.76 -1.70 -14.75
N THR A 83 -14.88 -0.83 -15.75
CA THR A 83 -13.81 -0.55 -16.70
C THR A 83 -12.59 0.02 -15.98
N ARG A 84 -11.41 -0.44 -16.39
CA ARG A 84 -10.11 0.06 -15.89
C ARG A 84 -9.58 1.19 -16.78
N PRO A 85 -8.85 2.17 -16.23
CA PRO A 85 -8.49 2.31 -14.81
C PRO A 85 -9.69 2.78 -13.96
N SER A 86 -9.63 2.50 -12.66
CA SER A 86 -10.72 2.76 -11.71
C SER A 86 -10.80 4.23 -11.34
N TYR A 87 -11.74 4.95 -11.95
CA TYR A 87 -12.04 6.34 -11.61
C TYR A 87 -13.16 6.42 -10.56
N THR A 88 -12.94 7.20 -9.51
CA THR A 88 -13.91 7.41 -8.42
C THR A 88 -15.29 7.84 -8.95
N ILE A 89 -15.35 8.73 -9.95
CA ILE A 89 -16.63 9.17 -10.53
C ILE A 89 -17.41 8.04 -11.21
N ASP A 90 -16.72 7.09 -11.84
CA ASP A 90 -17.38 5.97 -12.52
C ASP A 90 -18.00 5.02 -11.48
N THR A 91 -17.31 4.81 -10.34
CA THR A 91 -17.84 4.08 -9.19
C THR A 91 -19.04 4.79 -8.56
N LEU A 92 -18.96 6.11 -8.36
CA LEU A 92 -20.06 6.91 -7.79
C LEU A 92 -21.31 6.88 -8.68
N ARG A 93 -21.15 7.01 -10.00
CA ARG A 93 -22.25 6.91 -10.97
C ARG A 93 -22.92 5.56 -10.90
N TYR A 94 -22.14 4.49 -11.00
CA TYR A 94 -22.67 3.12 -10.92
C TYR A 94 -23.46 2.91 -9.62
N LEU A 95 -22.92 3.33 -8.48
CA LEU A 95 -23.60 3.16 -7.20
C LEU A 95 -24.87 4.01 -7.09
N THR A 96 -24.83 5.26 -7.56
CA THR A 96 -25.99 6.16 -7.54
C THR A 96 -27.10 5.65 -8.45
N GLU A 97 -26.77 5.18 -9.64
CA GLU A 97 -27.74 4.64 -10.61
C GLU A 97 -28.41 3.36 -10.10
N ASN A 98 -27.66 2.46 -9.45
CA ASN A 98 -28.17 1.15 -9.05
C ASN A 98 -28.76 1.11 -7.64
N PHE A 99 -28.33 2.00 -6.74
CA PHE A 99 -28.68 1.95 -5.32
C PHE A 99 -29.08 3.31 -4.72
N GLY A 100 -29.09 4.39 -5.50
CA GLY A 100 -29.35 5.75 -5.00
C GLY A 100 -30.77 6.00 -4.46
N SER A 101 -31.73 5.12 -4.75
CA SER A 101 -33.07 5.15 -4.14
C SER A 101 -33.08 4.71 -2.68
N GLU A 102 -32.10 3.89 -2.28
CA GLU A 102 -32.01 3.29 -0.96
C GLU A 102 -30.89 3.92 -0.13
N MET A 103 -29.83 4.39 -0.79
CA MET A 103 -28.58 4.82 -0.17
C MET A 103 -28.17 6.23 -0.59
N LEU A 104 -27.55 6.95 0.35
CA LEU A 104 -26.85 8.20 0.13
C LEU A 104 -25.35 7.94 0.23
N PHE A 105 -24.60 8.34 -0.79
CA PHE A 105 -23.15 8.12 -0.87
C PHE A 105 -22.35 9.32 -0.41
N SER A 106 -21.27 9.06 0.31
CA SER A 106 -20.23 10.03 0.68
C SER A 106 -18.85 9.41 0.49
N ILE A 107 -17.81 10.23 0.46
CA ILE A 107 -16.44 9.80 0.20
C ILE A 107 -15.60 9.99 1.47
N LEU A 108 -14.78 9.00 1.79
CA LEU A 108 -13.73 9.11 2.80
C LEU A 108 -12.36 8.99 2.13
N MET A 109 -11.49 9.98 2.38
CA MET A 109 -10.14 10.01 1.80
C MET A 109 -9.13 10.66 2.74
N GLY A 110 -7.85 10.41 2.50
CA GLY A 110 -6.75 11.09 3.19
C GLY A 110 -6.52 12.51 2.67
N GLY A 111 -6.02 13.38 3.53
CA GLY A 111 -5.66 14.78 3.20
C GLY A 111 -4.62 14.90 2.09
N ASP A 112 -3.77 13.88 1.92
CA ASP A 112 -2.74 13.78 0.89
C ASP A 112 -3.32 13.88 -0.52
N GLN A 113 -4.55 13.38 -0.69
CA GLN A 113 -5.23 13.32 -1.97
C GLN A 113 -5.88 14.65 -2.37
N ILE A 114 -6.11 15.58 -1.43
CA ILE A 114 -6.81 16.85 -1.70
C ILE A 114 -6.03 17.75 -2.66
N LYS A 115 -4.70 17.76 -2.56
CA LYS A 115 -3.86 18.61 -3.43
C LYS A 115 -4.03 18.25 -4.91
N ALA A 116 -4.28 16.98 -5.22
CA ALA A 116 -4.40 16.45 -6.57
C ALA A 116 -5.85 16.26 -7.05
N LEU A 117 -6.86 16.59 -6.22
CA LEU A 117 -8.27 16.29 -6.50
C LEU A 117 -8.79 16.99 -7.76
N ASP A 118 -8.33 18.20 -8.08
CA ASP A 118 -8.65 18.91 -9.34
C ASP A 118 -8.09 18.24 -10.59
N GLY A 119 -7.13 17.34 -10.44
CA GLY A 119 -6.64 16.50 -11.53
C GLY A 119 -7.50 15.26 -11.76
N TRP A 120 -8.51 14.99 -10.93
CA TRP A 120 -9.32 13.79 -11.06
C TRP A 120 -10.34 13.94 -12.18
N LYS A 121 -10.61 12.83 -12.89
CA LYS A 121 -11.66 12.75 -13.92
C LYS A 121 -12.98 13.26 -13.35
N GLU A 122 -13.48 14.35 -13.93
CA GLU A 122 -14.75 14.99 -13.58
C GLU A 122 -14.84 15.35 -12.08
N TYR A 123 -13.75 15.89 -11.52
CA TYR A 123 -13.67 16.21 -10.08
C TYR A 123 -14.79 17.15 -9.62
N GLU A 124 -15.30 18.05 -10.47
CA GLU A 124 -16.43 18.92 -10.12
C GLU A 124 -17.69 18.10 -9.78
N LYS A 125 -17.89 16.96 -10.46
CA LYS A 125 -18.97 16.01 -10.15
C LYS A 125 -18.71 15.23 -8.88
N ILE A 126 -17.45 14.94 -8.57
CA ILE A 126 -17.07 14.31 -7.30
C ILE A 126 -17.38 15.25 -6.13
N LEU A 127 -17.14 16.57 -6.29
CA LEU A 127 -17.43 17.60 -5.29
C LEU A 127 -18.94 17.85 -5.06
N GLU A 128 -19.82 17.22 -5.84
CA GLU A 128 -21.28 17.21 -5.57
C GLU A 128 -21.65 16.23 -4.44
N TYR A 129 -20.77 15.28 -4.12
CA TYR A 129 -20.93 14.34 -3.00
C TYR A 129 -20.28 14.88 -1.72
N PRO A 130 -20.80 14.55 -0.52
CA PRO A 130 -20.11 14.87 0.73
C PRO A 130 -18.74 14.16 0.79
N ILE A 131 -17.68 14.92 1.08
CA ILE A 131 -16.32 14.40 1.20
C ILE A 131 -15.80 14.61 2.62
N PHE A 132 -15.45 13.53 3.28
CA PHE A 132 -14.79 13.52 4.58
C PHE A 132 -13.30 13.27 4.39
N VAL A 133 -12.49 14.14 4.99
CA VAL A 133 -11.05 14.17 4.79
C VAL A 133 -10.34 13.90 6.10
N TYR A 134 -9.58 12.81 6.12
CA TYR A 134 -8.74 12.45 7.23
C TYR A 134 -7.41 13.22 7.17
N PRO A 135 -7.10 14.09 8.16
CA PRO A 135 -5.88 14.87 8.16
C PRO A 135 -4.63 13.98 8.28
N ARG A 136 -3.56 14.35 7.58
CA ARG A 136 -2.25 13.70 7.69
C ARG A 136 -1.26 14.61 8.41
N PRO A 137 -0.35 14.05 9.23
CA PRO A 137 0.73 14.83 9.82
C PRO A 137 1.51 15.58 8.73
N ASN A 138 1.81 16.85 8.99
CA ASN A 138 2.57 17.73 8.10
C ASN A 138 1.90 18.11 6.77
N GLU A 139 0.60 17.84 6.61
CA GLU A 139 -0.15 18.26 5.43
C GLU A 139 -1.22 19.29 5.78
N LYS A 140 -1.13 20.45 5.14
CA LYS A 140 -2.17 21.48 5.22
C LYS A 140 -3.21 21.24 4.14
N ILE A 141 -4.47 21.25 4.55
CA ILE A 141 -5.63 21.20 3.67
C ILE A 141 -6.07 22.65 3.44
N GLU A 142 -5.85 23.16 2.24
CA GLU A 142 -6.12 24.57 1.89
C GLU A 142 -7.10 24.72 0.71
N ARG A 143 -7.51 23.60 0.09
CA ARG A 143 -8.36 23.57 -1.11
C ARG A 143 -9.73 22.99 -0.78
N PHE A 144 -10.75 23.46 -1.51
CA PHE A 144 -12.13 22.94 -1.45
C PHE A 144 -12.77 22.99 -0.06
N LEU A 145 -12.35 23.91 0.80
CA LEU A 145 -12.79 24.00 2.20
C LEU A 145 -14.32 24.20 2.34
N ASP A 146 -14.99 24.71 1.32
CA ASP A 146 -16.45 24.86 1.23
C ASP A 146 -17.18 23.57 0.81
N ARG A 147 -16.44 22.54 0.37
CA ARG A 147 -16.96 21.28 -0.18
C ARG A 147 -16.53 20.04 0.58
N ILE A 148 -15.63 20.17 1.56
CA ILE A 148 -15.08 19.05 2.33
C ILE A 148 -15.30 19.25 3.82
N THR A 149 -15.37 18.12 4.54
CA THR A 149 -15.40 18.07 6.00
C THR A 149 -14.10 17.46 6.50
N VAL A 150 -13.24 18.26 7.13
CA VAL A 150 -11.98 17.76 7.71
C VAL A 150 -12.24 17.14 9.08
N LEU A 151 -11.83 15.88 9.25
CA LEU A 151 -11.99 15.11 10.49
C LEU A 151 -10.86 15.42 11.49
N ASN A 152 -10.83 16.65 12.01
CA ASN A 152 -9.75 17.13 12.89
C ASN A 152 -9.66 16.38 14.23
N ASP A 153 -10.77 15.83 14.71
CA ASP A 153 -10.86 15.08 15.97
C ASP A 153 -10.52 13.58 15.79
N ALA A 154 -10.28 13.13 14.55
CA ALA A 154 -9.91 11.74 14.28
C ALA A 154 -8.50 11.45 14.81
N PRO A 155 -8.27 10.29 15.46
CA PRO A 155 -6.95 9.91 15.93
C PRO A 155 -5.97 9.82 14.76
N LEU A 156 -4.78 10.39 14.91
CA LEU A 156 -3.73 10.33 13.90
C LEU A 156 -2.99 8.98 13.95
N PHE A 157 -2.99 8.26 12.83
CA PHE A 157 -2.31 6.99 12.64
C PHE A 157 -1.17 7.20 11.64
N ASP A 158 0.06 7.25 12.16
CA ASP A 158 1.27 7.28 11.35
C ASP A 158 1.65 5.87 10.89
N ILE A 159 0.79 5.27 10.07
CA ILE A 159 0.97 3.94 9.49
C ILE A 159 0.88 4.08 7.98
N SER A 160 1.91 3.57 7.28
CA SER A 160 1.92 3.49 5.82
C SER A 160 2.07 2.04 5.37
N ALA A 161 1.32 1.67 4.32
CA ALA A 161 1.46 0.36 3.68
C ALA A 161 2.87 0.13 3.12
N THR A 162 3.54 1.19 2.65
CA THR A 162 4.92 1.13 2.16
C THR A 162 5.89 0.69 3.27
N GLU A 163 5.78 1.28 4.46
CA GLU A 163 6.60 0.88 5.61
C GLU A 163 6.31 -0.57 6.03
N ILE A 164 5.04 -0.99 6.05
CA ILE A 164 4.67 -2.37 6.36
C ILE A 164 5.34 -3.35 5.38
N ARG A 165 5.26 -3.10 4.07
CA ARG A 165 5.92 -3.94 3.05
C ARG A 165 7.43 -3.99 3.26
N ARG A 166 8.06 -2.85 3.59
CA ARG A 166 9.49 -2.77 3.90
C ARG A 166 9.84 -3.63 5.12
N ARG A 167 9.07 -3.54 6.19
CA ARG A 167 9.28 -4.34 7.41
C ARG A 167 9.17 -5.83 7.15
N ILE A 168 8.13 -6.26 6.41
CA ILE A 168 7.96 -7.67 6.02
C ILE A 168 9.19 -8.18 5.25
N LEU A 169 9.66 -7.41 4.27
CA LEU A 169 10.86 -7.74 3.49
C LEU A 169 12.13 -7.82 4.34
N CYS A 170 12.21 -7.04 5.42
CA CYS A 170 13.33 -7.04 6.36
C CYS A 170 13.19 -8.09 7.49
N GLY A 171 12.06 -8.81 7.58
CA GLY A 171 11.78 -9.68 8.72
C GLY A 171 11.57 -8.92 10.03
N GLU A 172 11.21 -7.64 9.94
CA GLU A 172 10.92 -6.78 11.09
C GLU A 172 9.48 -7.00 11.61
N GLU A 173 9.27 -6.60 12.85
CA GLU A 173 8.00 -6.75 13.59
C GLU A 173 6.89 -5.85 13.00
N THR A 174 5.68 -6.41 12.79
CA THR A 174 4.53 -5.69 12.21
C THR A 174 3.21 -5.77 12.98
N SER A 175 3.14 -6.41 14.14
CA SER A 175 1.90 -6.61 14.93
C SER A 175 1.24 -5.33 15.40
N THR A 176 2.03 -4.26 15.59
CA THR A 176 1.54 -2.91 15.93
C THR A 176 0.91 -2.19 14.74
N LEU A 177 1.19 -2.63 13.52
CA LEU A 177 0.74 -2.01 12.27
C LEU A 177 -0.40 -2.80 11.61
N LEU A 178 -0.32 -4.14 11.68
CA LEU A 178 -1.25 -5.06 11.05
C LEU A 178 -2.19 -5.73 12.05
N ILE A 179 -3.36 -6.09 11.54
CA ILE A 179 -4.28 -7.00 12.22
C ILE A 179 -3.63 -8.41 12.22
N PRO A 180 -3.61 -9.16 13.34
CA PRO A 180 -2.89 -10.44 13.41
C PRO A 180 -3.32 -11.47 12.36
N GLU A 181 -4.60 -11.49 12.03
CA GLU A 181 -5.17 -12.38 11.01
C GLU A 181 -4.72 -12.00 9.60
N VAL A 182 -4.55 -10.70 9.33
CA VAL A 182 -4.00 -10.19 8.06
C VAL A 182 -2.51 -10.51 7.97
N GLU A 183 -1.76 -10.33 9.05
CA GLU A 183 -0.33 -10.71 9.10
C GLU A 183 -0.13 -12.21 8.87
N ARG A 184 -0.97 -13.05 9.48
CA ARG A 184 -0.98 -14.50 9.23
C ARG A 184 -1.25 -14.82 7.76
N TYR A 185 -2.27 -14.18 7.16
CA TYR A 185 -2.61 -14.37 5.76
C TYR A 185 -1.44 -13.99 4.82
N ILE A 186 -0.81 -12.84 5.07
CA ILE A 186 0.37 -12.37 4.32
C ILE A 186 1.48 -13.41 4.36
N ARG A 187 1.77 -13.96 5.54
CA ARG A 187 2.80 -14.99 5.73
C ARG A 187 2.45 -16.29 5.01
N GLU A 188 1.22 -16.77 5.14
CA GLU A 188 0.75 -18.01 4.49
C GLU A 188 0.78 -17.93 2.96
N LYS A 189 0.45 -16.77 2.40
CA LYS A 189 0.49 -16.50 0.95
C LYS A 189 1.88 -16.09 0.44
N GLY A 190 2.87 -15.89 1.32
CA GLY A 190 4.20 -15.43 0.94
C GLY A 190 4.22 -14.05 0.28
N LEU A 191 3.26 -13.18 0.62
CA LEU A 191 3.16 -11.83 0.05
C LEU A 191 4.29 -10.96 0.59
N TRP A 192 4.96 -10.23 -0.32
CA TRP A 192 6.14 -9.41 0.00
C TRP A 192 7.26 -10.17 0.70
N SER A 193 7.36 -11.48 0.48
CA SER A 193 8.50 -12.25 0.96
C SER A 193 9.78 -11.87 0.19
N PRO A 194 10.97 -11.98 0.83
CA PRO A 194 12.24 -11.78 0.13
C PRO A 194 12.36 -12.64 -1.14
N ALA A 195 11.92 -13.91 -1.07
CA ALA A 195 11.96 -14.83 -2.21
C ALA A 195 11.09 -14.35 -3.38
N THR A 196 9.85 -13.94 -3.11
CA THR A 196 8.94 -13.40 -4.14
C THR A 196 9.53 -12.12 -4.75
N GLN A 197 10.09 -11.23 -3.92
CA GLN A 197 10.67 -9.97 -4.39
C GLN A 197 11.93 -10.20 -5.23
N ILE A 198 12.81 -11.12 -4.83
CA ILE A 198 13.99 -11.53 -5.61
C ILE A 198 13.55 -12.09 -6.97
N ALA A 199 12.51 -12.92 -7.01
CA ALA A 199 11.97 -13.45 -8.26
C ALA A 199 11.42 -12.33 -9.17
N THR A 200 10.66 -11.39 -8.62
CA THR A 200 10.14 -10.22 -9.36
C THR A 200 11.28 -9.34 -9.90
N LEU A 201 12.27 -9.01 -9.08
CA LEU A 201 13.43 -8.23 -9.53
C LEU A 201 14.23 -8.96 -10.60
N THR A 202 14.36 -10.29 -10.49
CA THR A 202 15.03 -11.11 -11.50
C THR A 202 14.32 -11.07 -12.85
N ALA A 203 12.98 -11.14 -12.87
CA ALA A 203 12.21 -10.98 -14.10
C ALA A 203 12.38 -9.58 -14.72
N ARG A 204 12.31 -8.52 -13.89
CA ARG A 204 12.50 -7.13 -14.35
C ARG A 204 13.91 -6.87 -14.88
N ILE A 205 14.93 -7.46 -14.26
CA ILE A 205 16.31 -7.41 -14.74
C ILE A 205 16.43 -8.08 -16.11
N ALA A 206 15.74 -9.20 -16.32
CA ALA A 206 15.74 -9.86 -17.63
C ALA A 206 15.09 -9.00 -18.72
N GLU A 207 14.07 -8.22 -18.38
CA GLU A 207 13.41 -7.26 -19.28
C GLU A 207 14.24 -6.00 -19.53
N ASN A 208 14.93 -5.49 -18.50
CA ASN A 208 15.79 -4.31 -18.59
C ASN A 208 17.17 -4.52 -17.92
N PRO A 209 18.11 -5.18 -18.62
CA PRO A 209 19.41 -5.55 -18.04
C PRO A 209 20.35 -4.37 -17.76
N GLN A 210 20.03 -3.16 -18.22
CA GLN A 210 20.85 -1.97 -18.00
C GLN A 210 20.35 -1.13 -16.82
N ASP A 211 19.26 -1.54 -16.16
CA ASP A 211 18.74 -0.84 -14.99
C ASP A 211 19.49 -1.27 -13.72
N HIS A 212 20.56 -0.53 -13.41
CA HIS A 212 21.39 -0.79 -12.24
C HIS A 212 20.62 -0.66 -10.91
N ALA A 213 19.51 0.09 -10.87
CA ALA A 213 18.71 0.21 -9.64
C ALA A 213 18.07 -1.14 -9.25
N LEU A 214 17.67 -1.96 -10.24
CA LEU A 214 17.11 -3.29 -9.98
C LEU A 214 18.15 -4.25 -9.38
N TYR A 215 19.38 -4.22 -9.89
CA TYR A 215 20.49 -5.00 -9.34
C TYR A 215 20.81 -4.54 -7.92
N LEU A 216 20.87 -3.24 -7.68
CA LEU A 216 21.13 -2.69 -6.35
C LEU A 216 20.07 -3.13 -5.34
N GLU A 217 18.78 -3.06 -5.70
CA GLU A 217 17.68 -3.53 -4.87
C GLU A 217 17.78 -5.04 -4.58
N ARG A 218 18.02 -5.86 -5.60
CA ARG A 218 18.14 -7.33 -5.44
C ARG A 218 19.36 -7.70 -4.60
N GLY A 219 20.49 -7.04 -4.82
CA GLY A 219 21.72 -7.24 -4.06
C GLY A 219 21.54 -6.94 -2.56
N LYS A 220 20.85 -5.86 -2.22
CA LYS A 220 20.50 -5.54 -0.82
C LYS A 220 19.60 -6.60 -0.19
N LEU A 221 18.69 -7.20 -0.95
CA LEU A 221 17.86 -8.30 -0.45
C LEU A 221 18.68 -9.56 -0.20
N HIS A 222 19.50 -9.98 -1.16
CA HIS A 222 20.44 -11.10 -0.98
C HIS A 222 21.36 -10.87 0.24
N TYR A 223 21.89 -9.65 0.40
CA TYR A 223 22.71 -9.29 1.55
C TYR A 223 21.96 -9.52 2.87
N ARG A 224 20.71 -9.04 2.99
CA ARG A 224 19.89 -9.26 4.21
C ARG A 224 19.56 -10.73 4.47
N GLN A 225 19.46 -11.54 3.42
CA GLN A 225 19.26 -12.99 3.54
C GLN A 225 20.56 -13.76 3.84
N ASN A 226 21.68 -13.07 4.05
CA ASN A 226 23.01 -13.66 4.20
C ASN A 226 23.49 -14.44 2.96
N GLU A 227 22.93 -14.16 1.79
CA GLU A 227 23.31 -14.73 0.49
C GLU A 227 24.44 -13.89 -0.13
N TRP A 228 25.55 -13.78 0.62
CA TRP A 228 26.65 -12.85 0.33
C TRP A 228 27.22 -12.96 -1.08
N GLY A 229 27.32 -14.19 -1.62
CA GLY A 229 27.81 -14.41 -2.98
C GLY A 229 26.87 -13.81 -4.04
N SER A 230 25.56 -14.04 -3.91
CA SER A 230 24.55 -13.46 -4.79
C SER A 230 24.49 -11.94 -4.65
N ALA A 231 24.61 -11.43 -3.42
CA ALA A 231 24.67 -9.99 -3.14
C ALA A 231 25.86 -9.33 -3.83
N LEU A 232 27.06 -9.90 -3.68
CA LEU A 232 28.28 -9.37 -4.27
C LEU A 232 28.20 -9.36 -5.81
N ASN A 233 27.64 -10.40 -6.42
CA ASN A 233 27.42 -10.46 -7.87
C ASN A 233 26.53 -9.30 -8.34
N ASP A 234 25.42 -9.03 -7.63
CA ASP A 234 24.53 -7.92 -7.95
C ASP A 234 25.23 -6.56 -7.81
N PHE A 235 25.97 -6.33 -6.72
CA PHE A 235 26.72 -5.07 -6.56
C PHE A 235 27.79 -4.88 -7.63
N HIS A 236 28.44 -5.94 -8.09
CA HIS A 236 29.36 -5.88 -9.22
C HIS A 236 28.64 -5.52 -10.53
N GLN A 237 27.44 -6.04 -10.77
CA GLN A 237 26.65 -5.63 -11.95
C GLN A 237 26.29 -4.14 -11.90
N VAL A 238 25.93 -3.60 -10.73
CA VAL A 238 25.73 -2.16 -10.55
C VAL A 238 26.98 -1.39 -10.95
N LEU A 239 28.15 -1.78 -10.45
CA LEU A 239 29.42 -1.10 -10.73
C LEU A 239 29.94 -1.29 -12.16
N GLN A 240 29.46 -2.31 -12.90
CA GLN A 240 29.73 -2.44 -14.33
C GLN A 240 28.94 -1.43 -15.16
N ILE A 241 27.71 -1.12 -14.74
CA ILE A 241 26.82 -0.18 -15.42
C ILE A 241 27.12 1.27 -14.98
N ASP A 242 27.30 1.49 -13.68
CA ASP A 242 27.67 2.77 -13.06
C ASP A 242 28.88 2.57 -12.12
N PRO A 243 30.12 2.72 -12.64
CA PRO A 243 31.35 2.54 -11.86
C PRO A 243 31.52 3.49 -10.68
N ASP A 244 30.77 4.60 -10.63
CA ASP A 244 30.87 5.60 -9.57
C ASP A 244 29.75 5.50 -8.51
N HIS A 245 28.91 4.47 -8.61
CA HIS A 245 27.81 4.25 -7.69
C HIS A 245 28.28 4.00 -6.25
N ILE A 246 28.22 5.04 -5.40
CA ILE A 246 28.77 5.06 -4.03
C ILE A 246 28.24 3.90 -3.19
N GLU A 247 26.92 3.71 -3.18
CA GLU A 247 26.29 2.71 -2.31
C GLU A 247 26.69 1.27 -2.69
N ALA A 248 26.86 0.99 -3.98
CA ALA A 248 27.26 -0.34 -4.43
C ALA A 248 28.72 -0.63 -4.10
N LYS A 249 29.61 0.38 -4.12
CA LYS A 249 31.00 0.26 -3.64
C LYS A 249 31.02 -0.14 -2.16
N GLN A 250 30.28 0.60 -1.32
CA GLN A 250 30.21 0.34 0.12
C GLN A 250 29.70 -1.08 0.43
N PHE A 251 28.57 -1.47 -0.19
CA PHE A 251 28.05 -2.82 0.02
C PHE A 251 28.98 -3.92 -0.53
N SER A 252 29.65 -3.70 -1.65
CA SER A 252 30.64 -4.63 -2.21
C SER A 252 31.82 -4.84 -1.27
N GLU A 253 32.37 -3.75 -0.71
CA GLU A 253 33.47 -3.79 0.26
C GLU A 253 33.08 -4.57 1.52
N ILE A 254 31.96 -4.20 2.15
CA ILE A 254 31.47 -4.88 3.37
C ILE A 254 31.19 -6.37 3.10
N THR A 255 30.56 -6.70 1.97
CA THR A 255 30.24 -8.10 1.63
C THR A 255 31.51 -8.92 1.41
N ARG A 256 32.55 -8.33 0.83
CA ARG A 256 33.85 -8.97 0.65
C ARG A 256 34.55 -9.23 1.98
N GLU A 257 34.56 -8.26 2.89
CA GLU A 257 35.12 -8.43 4.23
C GLU A 257 34.44 -9.58 4.99
N ILE A 258 33.10 -9.67 4.93
CA ILE A 258 32.32 -10.77 5.55
C ILE A 258 32.75 -12.13 4.98
N LEU A 259 32.89 -12.23 3.66
CA LEU A 259 33.33 -13.46 3.00
C LEU A 259 34.77 -13.83 3.39
N GLU A 260 35.70 -12.87 3.36
CA GLU A 260 37.09 -13.08 3.73
C GLU A 260 37.27 -13.52 5.19
N PHE A 261 36.50 -12.94 6.12
CA PHE A 261 36.53 -13.33 7.53
C PHE A 261 36.05 -14.77 7.72
N ARG A 262 34.94 -15.15 7.06
CA ARG A 262 34.44 -16.54 7.10
C ARG A 262 35.45 -17.55 6.55
N TYR A 263 36.20 -17.23 5.50
CA TYR A 263 37.21 -18.16 4.98
C TYR A 263 38.41 -18.35 5.91
N LYS A 264 38.71 -17.38 6.79
CA LYS A 264 39.86 -17.47 7.73
C LYS A 264 39.54 -18.25 9.00
N ASP A 265 38.30 -18.19 9.50
CA ASP A 265 37.90 -18.86 10.75
C ASP A 265 37.70 -20.39 10.62
N ILE A 266 37.33 -20.91 9.44
CA ILE A 266 37.08 -22.36 9.27
C ILE A 266 38.40 -23.15 9.14
N TYR A 267 39.53 -22.48 8.94
CA TYR A 267 40.86 -23.08 8.73
C TYR A 267 41.88 -22.73 9.83
N ASN A 268 41.44 -22.10 10.92
CA ASN A 268 42.30 -21.81 12.07
C ASN A 268 41.55 -22.08 13.39
N PRO A 269 41.38 -23.36 13.80
CA PRO A 269 40.86 -23.73 15.11
C PRO A 269 41.79 -23.32 16.26
#